data_AF-A0A2S0L275-F1
#
_entry.id   AF-A0A2S0L275-F1
#
_cell.length_a   1.000
_cell.length_b   1.000
_cell.length_c   1.000
_cell.angle_alpha   90.00
_cell.angle_beta   90.00
_cell.angle_gamma   90.00
#
_symmetry.space_group_name_H-M   'P 1'
#
loop_
_entity.id
_entity.type
_entity.pdbx_description
1 polymer ?
#
loop_
_entity_poly.entity_id
_entity_poly.type
_entity_poly.pdbx_seq_one_letter_code
_entity_poly.pdbx_strand_id
1 'polypeptide(L)'
;MPFEIVRNNLVNMEVDAVVNTANPNPVIDSGVDSEVHAKAGAELLAARKKIGYIDFGAAAITSGYGLDAKYVIHTVGPIWRGGSYDEEQILASCYRSSLALAKNHQCESVAFPLIATGNYKFPKSLALQIAVREISSFLIENEMQIYLVVFDKDAFELSEKLFKSVSSYIDENYIRSTMLEEYGNDSLHDSSLKTRWDSDRTTSGAQNEEDYKLLIEECVELSICAAPTVEAEELSEMLENLDAGFSETLLKLIDRTGRKDSEIYKKANIDRKLFSKIRNNLDYKPSKSTALAFAFALELDIEETQDFIGRAGFALSPSSKFDVIVEFFLINENYNIYELNEVLFAFDQPLIGA
;
A
#
# COMPACT_ATOMS: atom_id res chain seq x y z
N MET A 1 -4.80 -7.52 7.74
CA MET A 1 -5.32 -7.04 6.44
C MET A 1 -6.18 -8.14 5.86
N PRO A 2 -7.19 -7.89 5.05
CA PRO A 2 -7.88 -8.96 4.35
C PRO A 2 -7.32 -9.20 2.94
N PHE A 3 -6.62 -8.25 2.30
CA PHE A 3 -6.02 -8.45 0.98
C PHE A 3 -4.64 -7.80 0.83
N GLU A 4 -3.67 -8.57 0.34
CA GLU A 4 -2.28 -8.15 0.10
C GLU A 4 -1.78 -8.60 -1.28
N ILE A 5 -0.99 -7.74 -1.93
CA ILE A 5 -0.21 -8.10 -3.11
C ILE A 5 1.23 -8.34 -2.65
N VAL A 6 1.76 -9.54 -2.91
CA VAL A 6 3.06 -9.96 -2.38
C VAL A 6 3.97 -10.51 -3.47
N ARG A 7 5.25 -10.17 -3.36
CA ARG A 7 6.29 -10.76 -4.21
C ARG A 7 6.85 -12.01 -3.55
N ASN A 8 6.37 -13.17 -3.97
CA ASN A 8 6.83 -14.45 -3.44
C ASN A 8 6.64 -15.57 -4.48
N ASN A 9 7.10 -16.77 -4.17
CA ASN A 9 6.67 -17.97 -4.86
C ASN A 9 5.38 -18.50 -4.23
N LEU A 10 4.37 -18.75 -5.05
CA LEU A 10 3.08 -19.29 -4.63
C LEU A 10 3.20 -20.58 -3.80
N VAL A 11 4.14 -21.48 -4.14
CA VAL A 11 4.28 -22.77 -3.45
C VAL A 11 4.92 -22.67 -2.06
N ASN A 12 5.44 -21.49 -1.71
CA ASN A 12 6.06 -21.20 -0.40
C ASN A 12 5.12 -20.39 0.51
N MET A 13 3.88 -20.14 0.09
CA MET A 13 2.93 -19.37 0.90
C MET A 13 2.37 -20.22 2.04
N GLU A 14 2.53 -19.74 3.27
CA GLU A 14 1.93 -20.33 4.48
C GLU A 14 0.46 -19.88 4.60
N VAL A 15 -0.42 -20.53 3.84
CA VAL A 15 -1.87 -20.22 3.79
C VAL A 15 -2.71 -21.48 3.86
N ASP A 16 -4.00 -21.39 4.17
CA ASP A 16 -4.86 -22.57 4.20
C ASP A 16 -5.10 -23.18 2.82
N ALA A 17 -5.21 -22.35 1.77
CA ALA A 17 -5.37 -22.83 0.40
C ALA A 17 -4.49 -22.08 -0.60
N VAL A 18 -3.89 -22.82 -1.52
CA VAL A 18 -3.20 -22.27 -2.71
C VAL A 18 -4.05 -22.51 -3.94
N VAL A 19 -4.19 -21.48 -4.79
CA VAL A 19 -4.96 -21.57 -6.03
C VAL A 19 -4.02 -21.91 -7.19
N ASN A 20 -4.23 -23.06 -7.82
CA ASN A 20 -3.48 -23.51 -8.98
C ASN A 20 -4.19 -23.14 -10.29
N THR A 21 -3.44 -22.60 -11.25
CA THR A 21 -3.88 -22.41 -12.64
C THR A 21 -3.83 -23.73 -13.40
N ALA A 22 -4.89 -24.51 -13.29
CA ALA A 22 -4.96 -25.86 -13.84
C ALA A 22 -5.43 -25.86 -15.30
N ASN A 23 -5.20 -26.99 -15.97
CA ASN A 23 -5.82 -27.32 -17.25
C ASN A 23 -7.21 -27.98 -17.07
N PRO A 24 -8.09 -27.90 -18.08
CA PRO A 24 -9.38 -28.58 -18.05
C PRO A 24 -9.24 -30.08 -17.79
N ASN A 25 -8.27 -30.71 -18.45
CA ASN A 25 -7.93 -32.11 -18.25
C ASN A 25 -6.91 -32.26 -17.10
N PRO A 26 -6.92 -33.40 -16.38
CA PRO A 26 -6.04 -33.66 -15.25
C PRO A 26 -4.62 -34.03 -15.71
N VAL A 27 -3.91 -33.06 -16.26
CA VAL A 27 -2.52 -33.13 -16.72
C VAL A 27 -1.69 -32.06 -16.03
N ILE A 28 -0.39 -32.31 -15.89
CA ILE A 28 0.57 -31.31 -15.40
C ILE A 28 1.12 -30.57 -16.61
N ASP A 29 1.05 -29.25 -16.56
CA ASP A 29 1.66 -28.34 -17.52
C ASP A 29 2.70 -27.46 -16.82
N SER A 30 3.36 -26.62 -17.59
CA SER A 30 4.41 -25.69 -17.19
C SER A 30 3.93 -24.52 -16.31
N GLY A 31 4.88 -23.80 -15.74
CA GLY A 31 4.63 -22.62 -14.91
C GLY A 31 4.15 -23.00 -13.52
N VAL A 32 3.20 -22.23 -12.99
CA VAL A 32 2.67 -22.42 -11.62
C VAL A 32 2.15 -23.84 -11.41
N ASP A 33 1.50 -24.44 -12.41
CA ASP A 33 0.96 -25.81 -12.31
C ASP A 33 2.07 -26.84 -12.05
N SER A 34 3.18 -26.77 -12.80
CA SER A 34 4.33 -27.65 -12.60
C SER A 34 4.97 -27.47 -11.23
N GLU A 35 5.08 -26.24 -10.74
CA GLU A 35 5.69 -25.95 -9.43
C GLU A 35 4.81 -26.48 -8.29
N VAL A 36 3.50 -26.24 -8.36
CA VAL A 36 2.52 -26.75 -7.39
C VAL A 36 2.58 -28.28 -7.35
N HIS A 37 2.57 -28.95 -8.51
CA HIS A 37 2.68 -30.40 -8.56
C HIS A 37 4.04 -30.94 -8.09
N ALA A 38 5.13 -30.26 -8.41
CA ALA A 38 6.47 -30.66 -7.98
C ALA A 38 6.62 -30.61 -6.45
N LYS A 39 6.04 -29.60 -5.81
CA LYS A 39 6.07 -29.45 -4.34
C LYS A 39 5.06 -30.35 -3.64
N ALA A 40 3.84 -30.48 -4.17
CA ALA A 40 2.77 -31.27 -3.54
C ALA A 40 2.99 -32.79 -3.65
N GLY A 41 3.67 -33.26 -4.71
CA GLY A 41 3.90 -34.68 -4.95
C GLY A 41 2.91 -35.33 -5.92
N ALA A 42 3.16 -36.61 -6.24
CA ALA A 42 2.41 -37.36 -7.25
C ALA A 42 0.93 -37.61 -6.86
N GLU A 43 0.65 -37.59 -5.57
CA GLU A 43 -0.67 -37.75 -4.96
C GLU A 43 -1.64 -36.66 -5.42
N LEU A 44 -1.15 -35.43 -5.63
CA LEU A 44 -1.98 -34.33 -6.13
C LEU A 44 -2.54 -34.65 -7.51
N LEU A 45 -1.71 -35.17 -8.43
CA LEU A 45 -2.18 -35.57 -9.76
C LEU A 45 -3.15 -36.75 -9.69
N ALA A 46 -2.91 -37.71 -8.78
CA ALA A 46 -3.83 -38.83 -8.59
C ALA A 46 -5.21 -38.36 -8.10
N ALA A 47 -5.26 -37.37 -7.21
CA ALA A 47 -6.52 -36.75 -6.77
C ALA A 47 -7.18 -35.94 -7.88
N ARG A 48 -6.41 -35.14 -8.62
CA ARG A 48 -6.90 -34.35 -9.76
C ARG A 48 -7.51 -35.26 -10.85
N LYS A 49 -6.94 -36.45 -11.09
CA LYS A 49 -7.50 -37.46 -12.02
C LYS A 49 -8.86 -38.01 -11.58
N LYS A 50 -9.12 -38.11 -10.26
CA LYS A 50 -10.44 -38.53 -9.74
C LYS A 50 -11.51 -37.46 -9.94
N ILE A 51 -11.12 -36.18 -9.94
CA ILE A 51 -12.02 -35.05 -10.24
C ILE A 51 -12.39 -35.04 -11.72
N GLY A 52 -11.46 -35.34 -12.63
CA GLY A 52 -11.73 -35.43 -14.06
C GLY A 52 -11.67 -34.09 -14.78
N TYR A 53 -12.63 -33.77 -15.63
CA TYR A 53 -12.64 -32.51 -16.38
C TYR A 53 -13.12 -31.33 -15.50
N ILE A 54 -12.49 -30.16 -15.61
CA ILE A 54 -12.96 -28.90 -14.98
C ILE A 54 -13.26 -27.89 -16.09
N ASP A 55 -14.47 -27.32 -16.08
CA ASP A 55 -14.87 -26.29 -17.03
C ASP A 55 -14.08 -24.97 -16.85
N PHE A 56 -13.94 -24.22 -17.93
CA PHE A 56 -13.40 -22.87 -17.88
C PHE A 56 -14.21 -22.00 -16.90
N GLY A 57 -13.52 -21.29 -16.01
CA GLY A 57 -14.16 -20.46 -14.99
C GLY A 57 -14.65 -21.22 -13.76
N ALA A 58 -14.60 -22.55 -13.77
CA ALA A 58 -14.92 -23.39 -12.62
C ALA A 58 -13.65 -23.76 -11.83
N ALA A 59 -13.86 -24.20 -10.59
CA ALA A 59 -12.80 -24.63 -9.71
C ALA A 59 -13.17 -25.94 -8.99
N ALA A 60 -12.16 -26.71 -8.61
CA ALA A 60 -12.29 -27.89 -7.76
C ALA A 60 -11.18 -27.92 -6.72
N ILE A 61 -11.38 -28.61 -5.61
CA ILE A 61 -10.45 -28.61 -4.47
C ILE A 61 -9.90 -30.01 -4.20
N THR A 62 -8.64 -30.07 -3.79
CA THR A 62 -7.96 -31.26 -3.28
C THR A 62 -7.20 -30.92 -1.99
N SER A 63 -6.67 -31.93 -1.30
CA SER A 63 -5.72 -31.71 -0.21
C SER A 63 -4.39 -31.13 -0.72
N GLY A 64 -3.64 -30.44 0.14
CA GLY A 64 -2.35 -29.82 -0.18
C GLY A 64 -1.18 -30.80 -0.37
N TYR A 65 -1.29 -32.00 0.20
CA TYR A 65 -0.25 -33.03 0.18
C TYR A 65 1.09 -32.50 0.71
N GLY A 66 2.15 -32.45 -0.12
CA GLY A 66 3.47 -31.95 0.26
C GLY A 66 3.61 -30.43 0.35
N LEU A 67 2.53 -29.67 0.09
CA LEU A 67 2.48 -28.22 0.34
C LEU A 67 2.24 -27.94 1.82
N ASP A 68 2.71 -26.77 2.28
CA ASP A 68 2.39 -26.27 3.63
C ASP A 68 0.90 -25.87 3.75
N ALA A 69 0.27 -25.58 2.61
CA ALA A 69 -1.16 -25.32 2.53
C ALA A 69 -2.00 -26.60 2.74
N LYS A 70 -3.15 -26.45 3.40
CA LYS A 70 -4.07 -27.57 3.66
C LYS A 70 -4.76 -28.04 2.38
N TYR A 71 -5.01 -27.13 1.45
CA TYR A 71 -5.74 -27.40 0.21
C TYR A 71 -5.08 -26.82 -1.03
N VAL A 72 -5.32 -27.46 -2.18
CA VAL A 72 -5.09 -26.88 -3.50
C VAL A 72 -6.43 -26.69 -4.19
N ILE A 73 -6.71 -25.45 -4.61
CA ILE A 73 -7.89 -25.12 -5.41
C ILE A 73 -7.44 -25.02 -6.87
N HIS A 74 -7.88 -25.95 -7.71
CA HIS A 74 -7.59 -26.00 -9.13
C HIS A 74 -8.66 -25.24 -9.90
N THR A 75 -8.29 -24.14 -10.56
CA THR A 75 -9.20 -23.36 -11.40
C THR A 75 -8.67 -23.27 -12.83
N VAL A 76 -9.59 -23.22 -13.79
CA VAL A 76 -9.23 -23.22 -15.22
C VAL A 76 -9.53 -21.84 -15.83
N GLY A 77 -8.46 -21.07 -16.06
CA GLY A 77 -8.54 -19.73 -16.65
C GLY A 77 -8.82 -19.74 -18.16
N PRO A 78 -9.26 -18.63 -18.75
CA PRO A 78 -9.50 -18.50 -20.20
C PRO A 78 -8.18 -18.40 -20.98
N ILE A 79 -8.19 -18.89 -22.22
CA ILE A 79 -7.14 -18.57 -23.20
C ILE A 79 -7.50 -17.25 -23.88
N TRP A 80 -6.61 -16.26 -23.84
CA TRP A 80 -6.88 -14.96 -24.46
C TRP A 80 -6.96 -15.04 -25.98
N ARG A 81 -8.07 -14.56 -26.54
CA ARG A 81 -8.33 -14.52 -28.00
C ARG A 81 -8.80 -13.14 -28.45
N GLY A 82 -8.36 -12.10 -27.75
CA GLY A 82 -8.67 -10.71 -28.07
C GLY A 82 -9.90 -10.13 -27.37
N GLY A 83 -10.50 -10.83 -26.40
CA GLY A 83 -11.54 -10.28 -25.52
C GLY A 83 -12.97 -10.41 -26.03
N SER A 84 -13.19 -11.18 -27.09
CA SER A 84 -14.51 -11.34 -27.74
C SER A 84 -15.19 -12.69 -27.44
N TYR A 85 -14.66 -13.47 -26.50
CA TYR A 85 -15.08 -14.85 -26.17
C TYR A 85 -15.32 -15.03 -24.67
N ASP A 86 -15.90 -14.01 -24.04
CA ASP A 86 -16.23 -13.98 -22.61
C ASP A 86 -15.01 -14.19 -21.67
N GLU A 87 -13.79 -13.93 -22.15
CA GLU A 87 -12.58 -14.27 -21.39
C GLU A 87 -12.55 -13.53 -20.04
N GLU A 88 -12.97 -12.27 -19.99
CA GLU A 88 -13.04 -11.52 -18.74
C GLU A 88 -14.01 -12.15 -17.73
N GLN A 89 -15.18 -12.59 -18.20
CA GLN A 89 -16.22 -13.22 -17.38
C GLN A 89 -15.76 -14.57 -16.85
N ILE A 90 -15.05 -15.35 -17.67
CA ILE A 90 -14.46 -16.63 -17.29
C ILE A 90 -13.37 -16.41 -16.24
N LEU A 91 -12.47 -15.44 -16.44
CA LEU A 91 -11.43 -15.12 -15.46
C LEU A 91 -12.04 -14.66 -14.13
N ALA A 92 -13.06 -13.80 -14.18
CA ALA A 92 -13.79 -13.38 -13.00
C ALA A 92 -14.45 -14.57 -12.27
N SER A 93 -14.99 -15.53 -13.03
CA SER A 93 -15.55 -16.77 -12.48
C SER A 93 -14.51 -17.63 -11.77
N CYS A 94 -13.26 -17.66 -12.24
CA CYS A 94 -12.17 -18.39 -11.57
C CYS A 94 -11.97 -17.90 -10.14
N TYR A 95 -11.90 -16.57 -9.95
CA TYR A 95 -11.76 -15.97 -8.63
C TYR A 95 -12.98 -16.27 -7.75
N ARG A 96 -14.21 -16.02 -8.25
CA ARG A 96 -15.44 -16.30 -7.48
C ARG A 96 -15.56 -17.76 -7.05
N SER A 97 -15.33 -18.69 -7.97
CA SER A 97 -15.43 -20.13 -7.70
C SER A 97 -14.38 -20.59 -6.69
N SER A 98 -13.16 -20.07 -6.81
CA SER A 98 -12.07 -20.41 -5.89
C SER A 98 -12.31 -19.85 -4.49
N LEU A 99 -12.72 -18.59 -4.37
CA LEU A 99 -13.06 -17.95 -3.10
C LEU A 99 -14.25 -18.65 -2.41
N ALA A 100 -15.26 -19.03 -3.19
CA ALA A 100 -16.39 -19.79 -2.68
C ALA A 100 -15.97 -21.16 -2.12
N LEU A 101 -15.08 -21.87 -2.82
CA LEU A 101 -14.54 -23.15 -2.34
C LEU A 101 -13.73 -22.99 -1.04
N ALA A 102 -12.85 -21.98 -0.99
CA ALA A 102 -12.07 -21.69 0.21
C ALA A 102 -12.98 -21.38 1.41
N LYS A 103 -14.00 -20.53 1.22
CA LYS A 103 -15.00 -20.22 2.25
C LYS A 103 -15.74 -21.47 2.72
N ASN A 104 -16.21 -22.30 1.78
CA ASN A 104 -16.95 -23.53 2.10
C ASN A 104 -16.10 -24.56 2.87
N HIS A 105 -14.77 -24.51 2.73
CA HIS A 105 -13.82 -25.33 3.47
C HIS A 105 -13.25 -24.64 4.71
N GLN A 106 -13.83 -23.50 5.10
CA GLN A 106 -13.47 -22.74 6.29
C GLN A 106 -12.00 -22.31 6.30
N CYS A 107 -11.43 -22.03 5.12
CA CYS A 107 -10.10 -21.44 5.02
C CYS A 107 -10.13 -20.01 5.58
N GLU A 108 -9.17 -19.69 6.44
CA GLU A 108 -8.93 -18.34 6.94
C GLU A 108 -8.01 -17.56 5.98
N SER A 109 -7.19 -18.26 5.19
CA SER A 109 -6.27 -17.63 4.23
C SER A 109 -6.14 -18.33 2.87
N VAL A 110 -5.97 -17.56 1.79
CA VAL A 110 -5.82 -18.07 0.42
C VAL A 110 -4.77 -17.30 -0.36
N ALA A 111 -3.92 -18.00 -1.11
CA ALA A 111 -2.97 -17.39 -2.05
C ALA A 111 -3.37 -17.67 -3.51
N PHE A 112 -3.46 -16.60 -4.31
CA PHE A 112 -3.74 -16.61 -5.74
C PHE A 112 -2.50 -16.23 -6.53
N PRO A 113 -2.17 -16.92 -7.63
CA PRO A 113 -1.34 -16.35 -8.68
C PRO A 113 -2.19 -15.37 -9.51
N LEU A 114 -1.53 -14.59 -10.38
CA LEU A 114 -2.23 -13.80 -11.40
C LEU A 114 -2.69 -14.70 -12.56
N ILE A 115 -3.91 -15.24 -12.42
CA ILE A 115 -4.47 -16.30 -13.29
C ILE A 115 -4.46 -15.90 -14.78
N ALA A 116 -4.16 -16.87 -15.65
CA ALA A 116 -4.18 -16.79 -17.12
C ALA A 116 -3.15 -15.86 -17.81
N THR A 117 -2.29 -15.16 -17.07
CA THR A 117 -1.32 -14.20 -17.65
C THR A 117 -0.05 -14.85 -18.24
N GLY A 118 0.24 -16.09 -17.87
CA GLY A 118 1.39 -16.85 -18.36
C GLY A 118 1.16 -17.44 -19.76
N ASN A 119 0.97 -18.76 -19.83
CA ASN A 119 0.79 -19.48 -21.10
C ASN A 119 -0.47 -19.07 -21.86
N TYR A 120 -1.51 -18.64 -21.14
CA TYR A 120 -2.80 -18.26 -21.73
C TYR A 120 -2.85 -16.80 -22.22
N LYS A 121 -1.75 -16.05 -22.06
CA LYS A 121 -1.50 -14.72 -22.64
C LYS A 121 -2.59 -13.68 -22.35
N PHE A 122 -3.32 -13.84 -21.25
CA PHE A 122 -4.28 -12.84 -20.82
C PHE A 122 -3.55 -11.53 -20.45
N PRO A 123 -4.03 -10.36 -20.92
CA PRO A 123 -3.42 -9.08 -20.61
C PRO A 123 -3.29 -8.86 -19.11
N LYS A 124 -2.08 -8.60 -18.64
CA LYS A 124 -1.77 -8.52 -17.22
C LYS A 124 -2.54 -7.42 -16.48
N SER A 125 -2.61 -6.22 -17.07
CA SER A 125 -3.42 -5.09 -16.57
C SER A 125 -4.87 -5.49 -16.31
N LEU A 126 -5.49 -6.14 -17.29
CA LEU A 126 -6.88 -6.55 -17.23
C LEU A 126 -7.09 -7.69 -16.22
N ALA A 127 -6.17 -8.67 -16.19
CA ALA A 127 -6.23 -9.77 -15.23
C ALA A 127 -6.14 -9.28 -13.78
N LEU A 128 -5.29 -8.28 -13.54
CA LEU A 128 -5.11 -7.67 -12.23
C LEU A 128 -6.36 -6.90 -11.80
N GLN A 129 -6.91 -6.06 -12.68
CA GLN A 129 -8.16 -5.35 -12.41
C GLN A 129 -9.30 -6.32 -12.06
N ILE A 130 -9.40 -7.43 -12.78
CA ILE A 130 -10.38 -8.49 -12.48
C ILE A 130 -10.08 -9.14 -11.13
N ALA A 131 -8.84 -9.48 -10.84
CA ALA A 131 -8.44 -10.09 -9.56
C ALA A 131 -8.85 -9.19 -8.38
N VAL A 132 -8.43 -7.92 -8.43
CA VAL A 132 -8.74 -6.93 -7.41
C VAL A 132 -10.25 -6.74 -7.26
N ARG A 133 -10.97 -6.54 -8.37
CA ARG A 133 -12.43 -6.36 -8.32
C ARG A 133 -13.13 -7.53 -7.62
N GLU A 134 -12.83 -8.77 -8.02
CA GLU A 134 -13.52 -9.95 -7.46
C GLU A 134 -13.11 -10.22 -6.01
N ILE A 135 -11.83 -10.05 -5.66
CA ILE A 135 -11.33 -10.21 -4.28
C ILE A 135 -11.96 -9.16 -3.36
N SER A 136 -11.93 -7.90 -3.76
CA SER A 136 -12.49 -6.81 -2.97
C SER A 136 -14.00 -6.97 -2.79
N SER A 137 -14.72 -7.36 -3.86
CA SER A 137 -16.16 -7.65 -3.77
C SER A 137 -16.46 -8.79 -2.79
N PHE A 138 -15.65 -9.84 -2.78
CA PHE A 138 -15.79 -10.94 -1.83
C PHE A 138 -15.56 -10.49 -0.38
N LEU A 139 -14.56 -9.65 -0.12
CA LEU A 139 -14.20 -9.19 1.22
C LEU A 139 -15.20 -8.20 1.86
N ILE A 140 -16.10 -7.62 1.06
CA ILE A 140 -17.22 -6.82 1.60
C ILE A 140 -18.07 -7.68 2.53
N GLU A 141 -18.35 -8.94 2.17
CA GLU A 141 -19.25 -9.82 2.89
C GLU A 141 -18.54 -10.90 3.72
N ASN A 142 -17.23 -11.08 3.53
CA ASN A 142 -16.47 -12.19 4.09
C ASN A 142 -15.19 -11.72 4.79
N GLU A 143 -14.78 -12.42 5.83
CA GLU A 143 -13.49 -12.22 6.49
C GLU A 143 -12.57 -13.37 6.07
N MET A 144 -11.50 -13.06 5.32
CA MET A 144 -10.49 -14.00 4.84
C MET A 144 -9.23 -13.21 4.50
N GLN A 145 -8.06 -13.73 4.82
CA GLN A 145 -6.79 -13.17 4.36
C GLN A 145 -6.49 -13.68 2.95
N ILE A 146 -6.37 -12.78 1.99
CA ILE A 146 -6.15 -13.13 0.58
C ILE A 146 -4.82 -12.53 0.14
N TYR A 147 -4.02 -13.33 -0.55
CA TYR A 147 -2.75 -12.90 -1.14
C TYR A 147 -2.83 -13.02 -2.66
N LEU A 148 -2.50 -11.96 -3.38
CA LEU A 148 -2.17 -12.03 -4.80
C LEU A 148 -0.64 -12.09 -4.94
N VAL A 149 -0.16 -13.27 -5.31
CA VAL A 149 1.26 -13.59 -5.40
C VAL A 149 1.76 -13.32 -6.82
N VAL A 150 2.73 -12.42 -6.94
CA VAL A 150 3.31 -12.01 -8.22
C VAL A 150 4.81 -12.27 -8.22
N PHE A 151 5.32 -12.88 -9.28
CA PHE A 151 6.74 -13.25 -9.39
C PHE A 151 7.64 -12.12 -9.92
N ASP A 152 7.12 -11.28 -10.82
CA ASP A 152 7.91 -10.33 -11.61
C ASP A 152 7.39 -8.89 -11.52
N LYS A 153 8.29 -7.92 -11.66
CA LYS A 153 7.96 -6.47 -11.74
C LYS A 153 7.08 -6.19 -12.96
N ASP A 154 7.36 -6.88 -14.06
CA ASP A 154 6.62 -6.76 -15.32
C ASP A 154 5.24 -7.43 -15.28
N ALA A 155 4.84 -8.05 -14.17
CA ALA A 155 3.47 -8.55 -13.98
C ALA A 155 2.44 -7.40 -13.97
N PHE A 156 2.89 -6.16 -13.75
CA PHE A 156 2.10 -4.95 -13.74
C PHE A 156 2.50 -4.09 -14.95
N GLU A 157 2.20 -4.54 -16.17
CA GLU A 157 1.81 -3.54 -17.16
C GLU A 157 0.50 -2.98 -16.60
N LEU A 158 0.55 -1.85 -15.89
CA LEU A 158 -0.63 -1.15 -15.40
C LEU A 158 -1.59 -0.87 -16.58
N SER A 159 -2.78 -0.33 -16.29
CA SER A 159 -3.43 0.45 -17.35
C SER A 159 -2.39 1.48 -17.81
N GLU A 160 -1.87 1.35 -19.04
CA GLU A 160 -0.76 2.18 -19.53
C GLU A 160 -1.03 3.66 -19.25
N LYS A 161 -2.32 4.04 -19.28
CA LYS A 161 -2.82 5.37 -18.96
C LYS A 161 -2.56 5.79 -17.52
N LEU A 162 -2.93 4.97 -16.51
CA LEU A 162 -2.75 5.32 -15.08
C LEU A 162 -1.27 5.40 -14.72
N PHE A 163 -0.45 4.47 -15.22
CA PHE A 163 0.98 4.52 -14.96
C PHE A 163 1.64 5.71 -15.66
N LYS A 164 1.34 5.97 -16.94
CA LYS A 164 1.87 7.15 -17.64
C LYS A 164 1.46 8.44 -16.93
N SER A 165 0.22 8.54 -16.42
CA SER A 165 -0.21 9.73 -15.68
C SER A 165 0.51 9.87 -14.34
N VAL A 166 0.66 8.78 -13.57
CA VAL A 166 1.40 8.81 -12.30
C VAL A 166 2.89 9.10 -12.54
N SER A 167 3.52 8.44 -13.51
CA SER A 167 4.91 8.70 -13.90
C SER A 167 5.13 10.15 -14.31
N SER A 168 4.27 10.71 -15.18
CA SER A 168 4.35 12.12 -15.58
C SER A 168 4.22 13.06 -14.38
N TYR A 169 3.29 12.77 -13.48
CA TYR A 169 3.09 13.57 -12.28
C TYR A 169 4.29 13.48 -11.31
N ILE A 170 4.87 12.29 -11.14
CA ILE A 170 6.09 12.12 -10.34
C ILE A 170 7.23 12.93 -10.99
N ASP A 171 7.44 12.82 -12.30
CA ASP A 171 8.50 13.54 -13.00
C ASP A 171 8.34 15.07 -12.87
N GLU A 172 7.13 15.60 -13.05
CA GLU A 172 6.83 17.02 -12.89
C GLU A 172 7.10 17.53 -11.45
N ASN A 173 6.77 16.73 -10.43
CA ASN A 173 6.95 17.11 -9.03
C ASN A 173 8.38 16.85 -8.51
N TYR A 174 9.11 15.86 -9.04
CA TYR A 174 10.53 15.63 -8.71
C TYR A 174 11.48 16.61 -9.42
N ILE A 175 11.16 17.04 -10.65
CA ILE A 175 11.95 18.07 -11.34
C ILE A 175 11.78 19.42 -10.64
N ARG A 176 10.58 19.72 -10.12
CA ARG A 176 10.30 20.96 -9.39
C ARG A 176 11.11 21.10 -8.10
N SER A 177 11.32 20.03 -7.34
CA SER A 177 12.16 20.06 -6.13
C SER A 177 13.65 20.23 -6.46
N THR A 178 14.13 19.59 -7.53
CA THR A 178 15.54 19.68 -7.97
C THR A 178 15.87 21.07 -8.55
N MET A 179 14.96 21.67 -9.33
CA MET A 179 15.14 23.03 -9.86
C MET A 179 15.11 24.12 -8.79
N LEU A 180 14.34 23.94 -7.72
CA LEU A 180 14.31 24.87 -6.58
C LEU A 180 15.61 24.83 -5.77
N GLU A 181 16.27 23.67 -5.68
CA GLU A 181 17.59 23.52 -5.04
C GLU A 181 18.74 24.08 -5.90
N GLU A 182 18.70 23.90 -7.23
CA GLU A 182 19.76 24.39 -8.13
C GLU A 182 19.64 25.88 -8.50
N TYR A 183 18.44 26.47 -8.49
CA TYR A 183 18.20 27.85 -8.99
C TYR A 183 17.33 28.73 -8.10
N GLY A 184 17.07 28.34 -6.85
CA GLY A 184 16.27 29.12 -5.91
C GLY A 184 17.09 30.06 -5.03
N ASN A 185 17.56 31.19 -5.58
CA ASN A 185 17.31 32.54 -5.03
C ASN A 185 18.07 33.60 -5.85
N ASP A 186 17.47 34.14 -6.92
CA ASP A 186 17.80 35.52 -7.25
C ASP A 186 16.66 36.28 -7.96
N SER A 187 16.47 37.50 -7.47
CA SER A 187 15.59 38.57 -7.93
C SER A 187 14.08 38.47 -7.58
N LEU A 188 13.68 39.17 -6.51
CA LEU A 188 13.07 40.49 -6.64
C LEU A 188 13.06 41.26 -5.29
N HIS A 189 13.57 42.50 -5.37
CA HIS A 189 13.44 43.64 -4.44
C HIS A 189 14.29 43.74 -3.15
N ASP A 190 15.51 44.28 -3.35
CA ASP A 190 16.04 45.49 -2.72
C ASP A 190 15.12 46.25 -1.74
N SER A 191 15.44 46.25 -0.44
CA SER A 191 16.15 47.39 0.18
C SER A 191 16.43 47.17 1.68
N SER A 192 17.68 47.51 2.05
CA SER A 192 18.18 47.68 3.43
C SER A 192 18.61 46.41 4.17
N LEU A 193 19.90 46.06 4.03
CA LEU A 193 20.90 46.12 5.12
C LEU A 193 22.22 45.49 4.62
N LYS A 194 22.99 46.28 3.86
CA LYS A 194 24.40 45.99 3.56
C LYS A 194 25.27 46.75 4.55
N THR A 195 25.90 46.02 5.45
CA THR A 195 27.30 46.18 5.92
C THR A 195 27.58 44.91 6.73
N ARG A 196 28.68 44.19 6.62
CA ARG A 196 30.04 44.45 6.14
C ARG A 196 30.74 43.11 6.38
N TRP A 197 31.25 42.43 5.38
CA TRP A 197 32.48 41.63 5.52
C TRP A 197 32.91 41.07 4.17
N ASP A 198 33.67 41.88 3.45
CA ASP A 198 34.70 41.36 2.56
C ASP A 198 35.95 42.19 2.85
N SER A 199 36.98 41.55 3.40
CA SER A 199 38.35 41.68 2.92
C SER A 199 39.32 40.86 3.78
N ASP A 200 40.09 40.03 3.08
CA ASP A 200 41.49 39.75 3.35
C ASP A 200 41.86 38.98 4.63
N ARG A 201 42.23 37.70 4.51
CA ARG A 201 43.58 37.29 4.06
C ARG A 201 43.88 35.81 4.32
N THR A 202 44.56 35.28 3.33
CA THR A 202 45.43 34.11 3.27
C THR A 202 46.28 33.80 4.51
N THR A 203 46.44 32.48 4.71
CA THR A 203 47.63 31.70 5.13
C THR A 203 48.03 31.55 6.60
N SER A 204 48.10 30.27 6.98
CA SER A 204 49.13 29.58 7.77
C SER A 204 48.88 29.29 9.26
N GLY A 205 49.13 28.02 9.62
CA GLY A 205 49.85 27.66 10.85
C GLY A 205 49.03 27.52 12.13
N ALA A 206 48.83 26.28 12.59
CA ALA A 206 48.34 25.96 13.91
C ALA A 206 49.27 26.51 15.02
N GLN A 207 48.69 27.04 16.12
CA GLN A 207 49.03 26.82 17.54
C GLN A 207 48.45 27.93 18.42
N ASN A 208 47.49 27.60 19.30
CA ASN A 208 47.49 27.94 20.75
C ASN A 208 46.12 27.65 21.40
N GLU A 209 46.15 26.89 22.49
CA GLU A 209 45.00 26.40 23.26
C GLU A 209 44.45 27.48 24.24
N GLU A 210 45.10 28.64 24.34
CA GLU A 210 44.67 29.77 25.18
C GLU A 210 43.67 30.71 24.48
N ASP A 211 43.67 30.81 23.14
CA ASP A 211 42.73 31.67 22.41
C ASP A 211 41.28 31.15 22.46
N TYR A 212 41.09 29.83 22.59
CA TYR A 212 39.77 29.22 22.77
C TYR A 212 39.16 29.52 24.15
N LYS A 213 39.98 29.87 25.15
CA LYS A 213 39.51 30.11 26.52
C LYS A 213 38.96 31.53 26.69
N LEU A 214 39.55 32.50 26.00
CA LEU A 214 39.10 33.89 26.00
C LEU A 214 37.79 34.08 25.22
N LEU A 215 37.61 33.35 24.11
CA LEU A 215 36.38 33.33 23.32
C LEU A 215 35.19 32.71 24.08
N ILE A 216 35.44 31.74 24.98
CA ILE A 216 34.40 31.16 25.84
C ILE A 216 33.96 32.16 26.91
N GLU A 217 34.89 32.90 27.53
CA GLU A 217 34.55 33.90 28.55
C GLU A 217 33.75 35.08 27.96
N GLU A 218 34.08 35.52 26.74
CA GLU A 218 33.34 36.59 26.06
C GLU A 218 31.94 36.13 25.56
N CYS A 219 31.77 34.84 25.23
CA CYS A 219 30.46 34.26 24.93
C CYS A 219 29.57 34.07 26.17
N VAL A 220 30.14 33.91 27.37
CA VAL A 220 29.36 33.74 28.62
C VAL A 220 28.72 35.06 29.06
N GLU A 221 29.35 36.21 28.82
CA GLU A 221 28.75 37.52 29.15
C GLU A 221 27.62 37.93 28.20
N LEU A 222 27.60 37.44 26.95
CA LEU A 222 26.50 37.65 26.00
C LEU A 222 25.36 36.62 26.13
N SER A 223 25.49 35.67 27.07
CA SER A 223 24.53 34.58 27.31
C SER A 223 23.58 34.85 28.50
N ILE A 224 23.45 36.11 28.93
CA ILE A 224 22.34 36.54 29.80
C ILE A 224 21.23 37.17 28.95
N CYS A 225 20.81 36.47 27.90
CA CYS A 225 19.45 36.64 27.39
C CYS A 225 18.60 35.64 28.17
N ALA A 226 17.83 36.14 29.13
CA ALA A 226 16.88 35.33 29.89
C ALA A 226 16.08 34.44 28.92
N ALA A 227 16.20 33.12 29.09
CA ALA A 227 15.28 32.20 28.44
C ALA A 227 13.86 32.63 28.82
N PRO A 228 12.93 32.81 27.86
CA PRO A 228 11.56 33.13 28.19
C PRO A 228 11.03 32.03 29.10
N THR A 229 10.75 32.38 30.35
CA THR A 229 10.07 31.51 31.30
C THR A 229 8.63 31.44 30.85
N VAL A 230 8.31 30.46 30.00
CA VAL A 230 6.91 30.07 29.78
C VAL A 230 6.38 29.64 31.15
N GLU A 231 5.44 30.40 31.72
CA GLU A 231 4.88 30.08 33.04
C GLU A 231 4.19 28.71 32.95
N ALA A 232 4.36 27.88 33.97
CA ALA A 232 3.83 26.51 33.97
C ALA A 232 2.30 26.51 33.80
N GLU A 233 1.61 27.54 34.28
CA GLU A 233 0.19 27.79 34.03
C GLU A 233 -0.15 27.96 32.53
N GLU A 234 0.67 28.67 31.74
CA GLU A 234 0.41 28.92 30.32
C GLU A 234 0.59 27.65 29.47
N LEU A 235 1.60 26.84 29.80
CA LEU A 235 1.77 25.50 29.20
C LEU A 235 0.63 24.55 29.59
N SER A 236 0.14 24.66 30.82
CA SER A 236 -0.98 23.83 31.32
C SER A 236 -2.28 24.20 30.61
N GLU A 237 -2.56 25.49 30.43
CA GLU A 237 -3.73 26.00 29.70
C GLU A 237 -3.68 25.64 28.18
N MET A 238 -2.49 25.59 27.59
CA MET A 238 -2.29 25.08 26.22
C MET A 238 -2.51 23.55 26.11
N LEU A 239 -2.16 22.78 27.15
CA LEU A 239 -2.39 21.34 27.20
C LEU A 239 -3.87 20.99 27.49
N GLU A 240 -4.61 21.87 28.16
CA GLU A 240 -6.05 21.72 28.38
C GLU A 240 -6.89 21.98 27.12
N ASN A 241 -6.33 22.71 26.14
CA ASN A 241 -6.98 23.05 24.86
C ASN A 241 -6.40 22.27 23.66
N LEU A 242 -5.91 21.04 23.88
CA LEU A 242 -5.42 20.18 22.80
C LEU A 242 -6.56 19.83 21.83
N ASP A 243 -6.30 20.01 20.53
CA ASP A 243 -7.20 19.58 19.47
C ASP A 243 -7.49 18.07 19.55
N ALA A 244 -8.66 17.68 19.04
CA ALA A 244 -9.07 16.28 18.98
C ALA A 244 -7.99 15.43 18.29
N GLY A 245 -7.55 14.35 18.96
CA GLY A 245 -6.57 13.42 18.42
C GLY A 245 -7.09 12.62 17.22
N PHE A 246 -6.23 11.80 16.63
CA PHE A 246 -6.55 10.97 15.47
C PHE A 246 -7.80 10.10 15.68
N SER A 247 -7.84 9.28 16.74
CA SER A 247 -8.94 8.33 16.97
C SER A 247 -10.28 9.03 17.16
N GLU A 248 -10.30 10.15 17.90
CA GLU A 248 -11.52 10.92 18.11
C GLU A 248 -12.04 11.52 16.79
N THR A 249 -11.14 12.10 16.00
CA THR A 249 -11.47 12.66 14.70
C THR A 249 -11.96 11.59 13.73
N LEU A 250 -11.29 10.43 13.68
CA LEU A 250 -11.70 9.30 12.86
C LEU A 250 -13.14 8.89 13.17
N LEU A 251 -13.48 8.73 14.45
CA LEU A 251 -14.83 8.34 14.85
C LEU A 251 -15.87 9.41 14.48
N LYS A 252 -15.56 10.70 14.67
CA LYS A 252 -16.44 11.81 14.23
C LYS A 252 -16.66 11.79 12.71
N LEU A 253 -15.62 11.53 11.93
CA LEU A 253 -15.72 11.44 10.47
C LEU A 253 -16.54 10.21 10.04
N ILE A 254 -16.36 9.07 10.70
CA ILE A 254 -17.19 7.87 10.47
C ILE A 254 -18.66 8.18 10.74
N ASP A 255 -18.98 8.78 11.89
CA ASP A 255 -20.34 9.15 12.26
C ASP A 255 -20.97 10.12 11.24
N ARG A 256 -20.18 11.07 10.71
CA ARG A 256 -20.59 12.01 9.65
C ARG A 256 -21.00 11.29 8.37
N THR A 257 -20.40 10.15 8.04
CA THR A 257 -20.76 9.37 6.84
C THR A 257 -22.11 8.66 6.95
N GLY A 258 -22.60 8.41 8.18
CA GLY A 258 -23.78 7.58 8.43
C GLY A 258 -23.61 6.09 8.08
N ARG A 259 -22.40 5.65 7.69
CA ARG A 259 -22.08 4.26 7.38
C ARG A 259 -21.70 3.49 8.64
N LYS A 260 -21.75 2.16 8.58
CA LYS A 260 -21.29 1.31 9.69
C LYS A 260 -19.76 1.29 9.74
N ASP A 261 -19.20 1.24 10.94
CA ASP A 261 -17.77 0.99 11.18
C ASP A 261 -17.21 -0.15 10.32
N SER A 262 -17.98 -1.24 10.19
CA SER A 262 -17.59 -2.40 9.41
C SER A 262 -17.39 -2.13 7.93
N GLU A 263 -18.14 -1.18 7.38
CA GLU A 263 -17.98 -0.78 5.99
C GLU A 263 -16.71 0.07 5.84
N ILE A 264 -16.43 0.95 6.80
CA ILE A 264 -15.27 1.85 6.75
C ILE A 264 -13.96 1.08 6.90
N TYR A 265 -13.81 0.23 7.93
CA TYR A 265 -12.54 -0.49 8.10
C TYR A 265 -12.29 -1.50 6.98
N LYS A 266 -13.35 -2.13 6.42
CA LYS A 266 -13.22 -3.01 5.25
C LYS A 266 -12.80 -2.23 4.02
N LYS A 267 -13.40 -1.07 3.78
CA LYS A 267 -13.01 -0.17 2.69
C LYS A 267 -11.58 0.35 2.85
N ALA A 268 -11.13 0.56 4.10
CA ALA A 268 -9.76 0.91 4.43
C ALA A 268 -8.76 -0.25 4.30
N ASN A 269 -9.21 -1.46 3.93
CA ASN A 269 -8.40 -2.70 3.95
C ASN A 269 -7.83 -3.04 5.33
N ILE A 270 -8.45 -2.58 6.42
CA ILE A 270 -7.95 -2.75 7.79
C ILE A 270 -8.66 -3.93 8.48
N ASP A 271 -7.89 -4.71 9.23
CA ASP A 271 -8.43 -5.81 10.02
C ASP A 271 -9.33 -5.31 11.17
N ARG A 272 -10.40 -6.05 11.46
CA ARG A 272 -11.36 -5.71 12.51
C ARG A 272 -10.72 -5.56 13.89
N LYS A 273 -9.72 -6.38 14.23
CA LYS A 273 -9.02 -6.30 15.53
C LYS A 273 -8.19 -5.02 15.61
N LEU A 274 -7.54 -4.62 14.50
CA LEU A 274 -6.80 -3.37 14.43
C LEU A 274 -7.75 -2.17 14.60
N PHE A 275 -8.87 -2.15 13.87
CA PHE A 275 -9.89 -1.11 14.04
C PHE A 275 -10.44 -1.07 15.47
N SER A 276 -10.69 -2.23 16.09
CA SER A 276 -11.14 -2.28 17.48
C SER A 276 -10.12 -1.69 18.47
N LYS A 277 -8.81 -1.79 18.21
CA LYS A 277 -7.78 -1.13 19.03
C LYS A 277 -7.85 0.39 18.89
N ILE A 278 -8.04 0.88 17.67
CA ILE A 278 -8.17 2.32 17.38
C ILE A 278 -9.41 2.89 18.07
N ARG A 279 -10.55 2.21 17.92
CA ARG A 279 -11.84 2.64 18.48
C ARG A 279 -11.84 2.68 20.02
N ASN A 280 -11.14 1.75 20.68
CA ASN A 280 -11.14 1.63 22.14
C ASN A 280 -9.99 2.37 22.82
N ASN A 281 -9.08 3.00 22.07
CA ASN A 281 -7.95 3.74 22.61
C ASN A 281 -7.84 5.11 21.92
N LEU A 282 -8.25 6.16 22.64
CA LEU A 282 -8.20 7.54 22.15
C LEU A 282 -6.77 8.03 21.90
N ASP A 283 -5.80 7.51 22.66
CA ASP A 283 -4.37 7.82 22.53
C ASP A 283 -3.66 6.89 21.54
N TYR A 284 -4.40 6.11 20.75
CA TYR A 284 -3.80 5.22 19.76
C TYR A 284 -3.01 6.03 18.72
N LYS A 285 -1.75 5.66 18.53
CA LYS A 285 -0.88 6.24 17.51
C LYS A 285 -0.88 5.35 16.27
N PRO A 286 -1.62 5.71 15.20
CA PRO A 286 -1.62 4.93 13.97
C PRO A 286 -0.29 5.07 13.24
N SER A 287 -0.02 4.13 12.33
CA SER A 287 1.00 4.36 11.31
C SER A 287 0.47 5.36 10.27
N LYS A 288 1.37 6.01 9.53
CA LYS A 288 1.00 6.88 8.41
C LYS A 288 0.16 6.14 7.36
N SER A 289 0.53 4.89 7.07
CA SER A 289 -0.22 3.99 6.18
C SER A 289 -1.65 3.75 6.65
N THR A 290 -1.84 3.50 7.95
CA THR A 290 -3.16 3.32 8.57
C THR A 290 -4.01 4.59 8.50
N ALA A 291 -3.40 5.76 8.77
CA ALA A 291 -4.09 7.04 8.71
C ALA A 291 -4.56 7.37 7.28
N LEU A 292 -3.68 7.20 6.29
CA LEU A 292 -4.02 7.39 4.87
C LEU A 292 -5.08 6.39 4.39
N ALA A 293 -5.05 5.14 4.84
CA ALA A 293 -6.08 4.17 4.50
C ALA A 293 -7.48 4.61 4.95
N PHE A 294 -7.61 5.20 6.15
CA PHE A 294 -8.87 5.77 6.59
C PHE A 294 -9.26 7.03 5.82
N ALA A 295 -8.29 7.89 5.45
CA ALA A 295 -8.57 9.06 4.61
C ALA A 295 -9.21 8.65 3.27
N PHE A 296 -8.65 7.62 2.60
CA PHE A 296 -9.21 7.06 1.37
C PHE A 296 -10.56 6.37 1.61
N ALA A 297 -10.70 5.62 2.71
CA ALA A 297 -11.97 4.96 3.02
C ALA A 297 -13.10 5.98 3.26
N LEU A 298 -12.78 7.12 3.86
CA LEU A 298 -13.69 8.23 4.14
C LEU A 298 -13.88 9.19 2.96
N GLU A 299 -13.13 9.01 1.86
CA GLU A 299 -13.18 9.86 0.65
C GLU A 299 -12.86 11.33 0.97
N LEU A 300 -11.89 11.55 1.86
CA LEU A 300 -11.43 12.90 2.23
C LEU A 300 -10.66 13.53 1.09
N ASP A 301 -10.90 14.81 0.82
CA ASP A 301 -10.09 15.58 -0.13
C ASP A 301 -8.66 15.80 0.37
N ILE A 302 -7.82 16.49 -0.42
CA ILE A 302 -6.41 16.72 -0.07
C ILE A 302 -6.24 17.55 1.22
N GLU A 303 -7.10 18.55 1.46
CA GLU A 303 -7.01 19.43 2.63
C GLU A 303 -7.50 18.69 3.88
N GLU A 304 -8.65 18.02 3.79
CA GLU A 304 -9.19 17.17 4.85
C GLU A 304 -8.21 16.04 5.20
N THR A 305 -7.55 15.44 4.19
CA THR A 305 -6.55 14.39 4.41
C THR A 305 -5.33 14.92 5.16
N GLN A 306 -4.79 16.07 4.77
CA GLN A 306 -3.64 16.69 5.43
C GLN A 306 -3.93 17.02 6.90
N ASP A 307 -5.10 17.61 7.17
CA ASP A 307 -5.58 17.88 8.53
C ASP A 307 -5.76 16.57 9.33
N PHE A 308 -6.39 15.56 8.73
CA PHE A 308 -6.65 14.28 9.38
C PHE A 308 -5.37 13.50 9.74
N ILE A 309 -4.41 13.38 8.82
CA ILE A 309 -3.13 12.71 9.12
C ILE A 309 -2.21 13.58 10.00
N GLY A 310 -2.38 14.91 9.95
CA GLY A 310 -1.71 15.87 10.82
C GLY A 310 -2.01 15.63 12.30
N ARG A 311 -3.26 15.27 12.63
CA ARG A 311 -3.67 14.86 13.98
C ARG A 311 -3.01 13.56 14.47
N ALA A 312 -2.44 12.77 13.57
CA ALA A 312 -1.61 11.61 13.89
C ALA A 312 -0.09 11.91 13.88
N GLY A 313 0.30 13.15 13.59
CA GLY A 313 1.69 13.59 13.51
C GLY A 313 2.37 13.35 12.16
N PHE A 314 1.59 13.23 11.07
CA PHE A 314 2.12 13.00 9.73
C PHE A 314 1.81 14.16 8.78
N ALA A 315 2.60 14.29 7.72
CA ALA A 315 2.35 15.20 6.61
C ALA A 315 2.67 14.48 5.29
N LEU A 316 2.06 14.91 4.18
CA LEU A 316 2.46 14.49 2.83
C LEU A 316 3.71 15.28 2.44
N SER A 317 4.77 14.58 2.07
CA SER A 317 6.05 15.19 1.69
C SER A 317 6.29 15.08 0.19
N PRO A 318 6.59 16.19 -0.52
CA PRO A 318 6.89 16.14 -1.95
C PRO A 318 8.20 15.40 -2.27
N SER A 319 9.08 15.18 -1.28
CA SER A 319 10.33 14.42 -1.45
C SER A 319 10.14 12.90 -1.34
N SER A 320 8.94 12.45 -0.99
CA SER A 320 8.59 11.05 -0.83
C SER A 320 7.78 10.58 -2.03
N LYS A 321 8.33 9.65 -2.83
CA LYS A 321 7.59 9.03 -3.96
C LYS A 321 6.26 8.44 -3.51
N PHE A 322 6.24 7.79 -2.34
CA PHE A 322 5.01 7.28 -1.73
C PHE A 322 3.96 8.38 -1.54
N ASP A 323 4.34 9.53 -0.98
CA ASP A 323 3.40 10.62 -0.71
C ASP A 323 2.94 11.32 -2.00
N VAL A 324 3.83 11.48 -2.98
CA VAL A 324 3.49 12.04 -4.30
C VAL A 324 2.49 11.15 -5.03
N ILE A 325 2.64 9.83 -4.95
CA ILE A 325 1.65 8.89 -5.52
C ILE A 325 0.31 9.02 -4.78
N VAL A 326 0.32 9.08 -3.45
CA VAL A 326 -0.90 9.27 -2.65
C VAL A 326 -1.61 10.59 -3.01
N GLU A 327 -0.85 11.68 -3.12
CA GLU A 327 -1.35 13.00 -3.49
C GLU A 327 -1.98 13.00 -4.89
N PHE A 328 -1.35 12.33 -5.86
CA PHE A 328 -1.92 12.14 -7.19
C PHE A 328 -3.31 11.51 -7.12
N PHE A 329 -3.50 10.44 -6.34
CA PHE A 329 -4.79 9.78 -6.22
C PHE A 329 -5.85 10.67 -5.55
N LEU A 330 -5.47 11.43 -4.51
CA LEU A 330 -6.37 12.38 -3.85
C LEU A 330 -6.82 13.50 -4.80
N ILE A 331 -5.90 14.10 -5.56
CA ILE A 331 -6.21 15.17 -6.53
C ILE A 331 -7.14 14.69 -7.65
N ASN A 332 -6.99 13.43 -8.06
CA ASN A 332 -7.84 12.83 -9.09
C ASN A 332 -9.14 12.22 -8.52
N GLU A 333 -9.43 12.44 -7.22
CA GLU A 333 -10.58 11.87 -6.52
C GLU A 333 -10.70 10.34 -6.68
N ASN A 334 -9.57 9.65 -6.87
CA ASN A 334 -9.53 8.19 -6.95
C ASN A 334 -9.24 7.62 -5.55
N TYR A 335 -10.29 7.26 -4.84
CA TYR A 335 -10.20 6.70 -3.49
C TYR A 335 -10.12 5.16 -3.45
N ASN A 336 -9.85 4.49 -4.58
CA ASN A 336 -9.70 3.05 -4.62
C ASN A 336 -8.34 2.62 -4.07
N ILE A 337 -8.31 2.20 -2.81
CA ILE A 337 -7.09 1.73 -2.11
C ILE A 337 -6.38 0.61 -2.87
N TYR A 338 -7.11 -0.26 -3.57
CA TYR A 338 -6.48 -1.36 -4.28
C TYR A 338 -5.74 -0.88 -5.53
N GLU A 339 -6.33 0.04 -6.30
CA GLU A 339 -5.65 0.69 -7.43
C GLU A 339 -4.43 1.50 -6.95
N LEU A 340 -4.55 2.20 -5.82
CA LEU A 340 -3.42 2.89 -5.21
C LEU A 340 -2.31 1.90 -4.83
N ASN A 341 -2.65 0.78 -4.19
CA ASN A 341 -1.69 -0.25 -3.81
C ASN A 341 -1.05 -0.93 -5.04
N GLU A 342 -1.77 -1.09 -6.15
CA GLU A 342 -1.17 -1.54 -7.41
C GLU A 342 -0.08 -0.59 -7.89
N VAL A 343 -0.36 0.72 -7.88
CA VAL A 343 0.62 1.75 -8.29
C VAL A 343 1.79 1.79 -7.31
N LEU A 344 1.52 1.81 -6.00
CA LEU A 344 2.57 1.83 -4.98
C LEU A 344 3.49 0.62 -5.11
N PHE A 345 2.92 -0.58 -5.31
CA PHE A 345 3.70 -1.79 -5.55
C PHE A 345 4.59 -1.66 -6.79
N ALA A 346 4.06 -1.12 -7.90
CA ALA A 346 4.81 -0.94 -9.14
C ALA A 346 6.01 0.02 -9.01
N PHE A 347 5.92 1.01 -8.13
CA PHE A 347 7.01 1.94 -7.82
C PHE A 347 7.89 1.48 -6.64
N ASP A 348 7.82 0.21 -6.24
CA ASP A 348 8.53 -0.36 -5.08
C ASP A 348 8.30 0.45 -3.78
N GLN A 349 7.10 1.01 -3.60
CA GLN A 349 6.70 1.77 -2.42
C GLN A 349 5.90 0.90 -1.42
N PRO A 350 5.90 1.26 -0.12
CA PRO A 350 5.06 0.58 0.87
C PRO A 350 3.57 0.67 0.52
N LEU A 351 2.80 -0.38 0.83
CA LEU A 351 1.35 -0.41 0.62
C LEU A 351 0.59 0.29 1.75
N ILE A 352 -0.62 0.77 1.45
CA ILE A 352 -1.55 1.36 2.42
C ILE A 352 -2.64 0.39 2.86
N GLY A 353 -3.16 0.61 4.07
CA GLY A 353 -4.18 -0.25 4.67
C GLY A 353 -3.59 -1.60 5.09
N ALA A 354 -2.30 -1.60 5.42
CA ALA A 354 -1.55 -2.77 5.84
C ALA A 354 -1.44 -2.93 7.37
#